data_AF-A0A015XBN2-F1
#
_entry.id   AF-A0A015XBN2-F1
#
_cell.length_a   1.000
_cell.length_b   1.000
_cell.length_c   1.000
_cell.angle_alpha   90.00
_cell.angle_beta   90.00
_cell.angle_gamma   90.00
#
_symmetry.space_group_name_H-M   'P 1'
#
loop_
_entity.id
_entity.type
_entity.pdbx_description
1 polymer ?
#
loop_
_entity_poly.entity_id
_entity_poly.type
_entity_poly.pdbx_seq_one_letter_code
_entity_poly.pdbx_strand_id
1 'polypeptide(L)' 'MKEEGMLSGVADLILLKSNRFYGALCIEMKKPGKYQRVVQKEWQKECEAAGNKYVVVRSLDEFIKVVTDYLNNM' A
#
# COMPACT_ATOMS: atom_id res chain seq x y z
N MET A 1 -3.54 -15.06 15.67
CA MET A 1 -3.22 -14.46 14.35
C MET A 1 -4.29 -14.70 13.28
N LYS A 2 -4.35 -15.83 12.56
CA LYS A 2 -5.42 -16.04 11.54
C LYS A 2 -6.82 -16.07 12.16
N GLU A 3 -6.92 -16.64 13.37
CA GLU A 3 -8.15 -16.69 14.18
C GLU A 3 -8.49 -15.36 14.87
N GLU A 4 -7.58 -14.38 14.86
CA GLU A 4 -7.82 -13.01 15.34
C GLU A 4 -8.27 -12.08 14.19
N GLY A 5 -8.64 -12.65 13.04
CA GLY A 5 -9.06 -11.88 11.85
C GLY A 5 -7.90 -11.29 11.04
N MET A 6 -6.66 -11.75 11.25
CA MET A 6 -5.51 -11.30 10.47
C MET A 6 -5.67 -11.71 9.00
N LEU A 7 -5.99 -10.74 8.15
CA LEU A 7 -6.05 -10.90 6.71
C LEU A 7 -4.64 -11.12 6.15
N SER A 8 -4.43 -12.25 5.48
CA SER A 8 -3.17 -12.52 4.78
C SER A 8 -3.08 -11.66 3.52
N GLY A 9 -1.95 -10.99 3.31
CA GLY A 9 -1.69 -10.21 2.09
C GLY A 9 -2.03 -8.72 2.19
N VAL A 10 -2.35 -8.21 3.38
CA VAL A 10 -2.39 -6.78 3.68
C VAL A 10 -1.04 -6.13 3.33
N ALA A 11 -1.06 -4.86 2.91
CA ALA A 11 0.16 -4.09 2.67
C ALA A 11 1.08 -4.07 3.90
N ASP A 12 2.39 -4.01 3.65
CA ASP A 12 3.40 -3.95 4.71
C ASP A 12 3.29 -2.67 5.55
N LEU A 13 2.91 -1.55 4.95
CA LEU A 13 2.74 -0.26 5.62
C LEU A 13 1.42 0.41 5.20
N ILE A 14 0.81 1.12 6.16
CA ILE A 14 -0.37 1.95 5.92
C ILE A 14 -0.14 3.33 6.54
N LEU A 15 -0.25 4.38 5.72
CA LEU A 15 -0.28 5.77 6.15
C LEU A 15 -1.74 6.24 6.20
N LEU A 16 -2.26 6.34 7.41
CA LEU A 16 -3.63 6.75 7.72
C LEU A 16 -3.80 8.28 7.64
N LYS A 17 -3.61 8.82 6.44
CA LYS A 17 -3.81 10.24 6.12
C LYS A 17 -4.49 10.33 4.77
N SER A 18 -5.65 10.97 4.72
CA SER A 18 -6.29 11.29 3.45
C SER A 18 -5.60 12.46 2.77
N ASN A 19 -5.76 12.52 1.46
CA ASN A 19 -5.36 13.65 0.62
C ASN A 19 -6.51 14.00 -0.35
N ARG A 20 -6.29 14.89 -1.32
CA ARG A 20 -7.33 15.32 -2.27
C ARG A 20 -8.02 14.17 -3.03
N PHE A 21 -7.32 13.06 -3.23
CA PHE A 21 -7.74 11.98 -4.13
C PHE A 21 -8.02 10.65 -3.42
N TYR A 22 -7.39 10.40 -2.27
CA TYR A 22 -7.39 9.08 -1.63
C TYR A 22 -7.64 9.17 -0.12
N GLY A 23 -8.27 8.13 0.44
CA GLY A 23 -8.54 8.00 1.87
C GLY A 23 -7.30 7.65 2.72
N ALA A 24 -6.42 6.82 2.18
CA ALA A 24 -5.16 6.42 2.80
C ALA A 24 -4.14 6.00 1.73
N LEU A 25 -2.87 5.86 2.14
CA LEU A 25 -1.79 5.29 1.33
C LEU A 25 -1.37 3.95 1.91
N CYS A 26 -1.48 2.89 1.12
CA CYS A 26 -1.02 1.54 1.45
C CYS A 26 0.20 1.19 0.60
N ILE A 27 1.25 0.67 1.24
CA ILE A 27 2.55 0.44 0.61
C ILE A 27 2.98 -1.00 0.83
N GLU A 28 3.25 -1.69 -0.27
CA GLU A 28 3.80 -3.03 -0.29
C GLU A 28 5.27 -2.99 -0.71
N MET A 29 6.14 -3.46 0.17
CA MET A 29 7.58 -3.49 -0.03
C MET A 29 7.98 -4.77 -0.76
N LYS A 30 8.78 -4.65 -1.81
CA LYS A 30 9.34 -5.80 -2.53
C LYS A 30 10.83 -5.64 -2.75
N LYS A 31 11.60 -6.70 -2.45
CA LYS A 31 12.98 -6.79 -2.93
C LYS A 31 13.02 -6.69 -4.47
N PRO A 32 14.09 -6.14 -5.06
CA PRO A 32 14.28 -6.17 -6.51
C PRO A 32 14.06 -7.58 -7.08
N GLY A 33 13.31 -7.69 -8.17
CA GLY A 33 12.97 -8.96 -8.81
C GLY A 33 11.93 -9.83 -8.09
N LYS A 34 11.34 -9.38 -6.98
CA LYS A 34 10.21 -10.07 -6.30
C LYS A 34 8.89 -9.40 -6.61
N TYR A 35 7.81 -10.17 -6.73
CA TYR A 35 6.49 -9.67 -7.14
C TYR A 35 5.43 -9.93 -6.08
N GLN A 36 4.30 -9.25 -6.17
CA GLN A 36 3.14 -9.52 -5.32
C GLN A 36 2.62 -10.94 -5.54
N ARG A 37 2.24 -11.59 -4.45
CA ARG A 37 1.46 -12.84 -4.46
C ARG A 37 0.03 -12.55 -4.88
N VAL A 38 -0.71 -13.60 -5.28
CA VAL A 38 -2.13 -13.48 -5.68
C VAL A 38 -2.95 -12.76 -4.60
N VAL A 39 -2.85 -13.19 -3.35
CA VAL A 39 -3.57 -12.59 -2.21
C VAL A 39 -3.24 -11.12 -1.97
N GLN A 40 -2.02 -10.67 -2.31
CA GLN A 40 -1.62 -9.27 -2.19
C GLN A 40 -2.24 -8.41 -3.30
N LYS A 41 -2.39 -8.98 -4.50
CA LYS A 41 -3.11 -8.34 -5.61
C LYS A 41 -4.60 -8.26 -5.35
N GLU A 42 -5.18 -9.29 -4.74
CA GLU A 42 -6.59 -9.29 -4.30
C GLU A 42 -6.80 -8.17 -3.27
N TRP A 43 -5.94 -8.09 -2.25
CA TRP A 43 -6.02 -7.01 -1.27
C TRP A 43 -5.82 -5.62 -1.89
N GLN A 44 -4.87 -5.47 -2.82
CA GLN A 44 -4.70 -4.23 -3.59
C GLN A 44 -6.01 -3.81 -4.25
N LYS A 45 -6.69 -4.73 -4.95
CA LYS A 45 -7.94 -4.45 -5.65
C LYS A 45 -9.02 -3.95 -4.68
N GLU A 46 -9.18 -4.61 -3.54
CA GLU A 46 -10.15 -4.20 -2.51
C GLU A 46 -9.79 -2.84 -1.89
N CYS A 47 -8.50 -2.61 -1.64
CA CYS A 47 -7.97 -1.35 -1.11
C CYS A 47 -8.23 -0.17 -2.05
N GLU A 48 -7.98 -0.35 -3.35
CA GLU A 48 -8.23 0.64 -4.40
C GLU A 48 -9.73 0.86 -4.62
N ALA A 49 -10.55 -0.20 -4.61
CA ALA A 49 -12.00 -0.09 -4.71
C ALA A 49 -12.62 0.68 -3.53
N ALA A 50 -11.99 0.62 -2.35
CA ALA A 50 -12.35 1.42 -1.18
C ALA A 50 -11.85 2.88 -1.23
N GLY A 51 -11.24 3.32 -2.34
CA GLY A 51 -10.79 4.71 -2.53
C GLY A 51 -9.42 5.03 -1.90
N ASN A 52 -8.61 4.02 -1.61
CA ASN A 52 -7.25 4.21 -1.10
C ASN A 52 -6.23 4.08 -2.22
N LYS A 53 -5.05 4.67 -2.03
CA LYS A 53 -3.92 4.47 -2.94
C LYS A 53 -3.12 3.25 -2.51
N TYR A 54 -2.88 2.32 -3.43
CA TYR A 54 -1.95 1.21 -3.22
C TYR A 54 -0.72 1.39 -4.11
N VAL A 55 0.47 1.18 -3.56
CA VAL A 55 1.73 1.20 -4.33
C VAL A 55 2.64 0.04 -3.95
N VAL A 56 3.37 -0.47 -4.93
CA VAL A 56 4.49 -1.41 -4.71
C VAL A 56 5.79 -0.63 -4.77
N VAL A 57 6.61 -0.73 -3.74
CA VAL A 57 7.87 0.00 -3.61
C VAL A 57 9.04 -0.96 -3.44
N ARG A 58 10.18 -0.64 -4.05
CA ARG A 58 11.34 -1.53 -4.18
C ARG A 58 12.65 -0.99 -3.63
N SER A 59 12.67 0.27 -3.21
CA SER A 59 13.81 0.90 -2.57
C SER A 59 13.36 1.94 -1.54
N LEU A 60 14.30 2.37 -0.70
CA LEU A 60 14.07 3.47 0.25
C LEU A 60 13.80 4.78 -0.49
N ASP A 61 14.52 5.07 -1.56
CA ASP A 61 14.35 6.31 -2.33
C ASP A 61 12.96 6.38 -2.97
N GLU A 62 12.47 5.26 -3.50
CA GLU A 62 11.11 5.16 -4.04
C GLU A 62 10.06 5.32 -2.93
N PHE A 63 10.29 4.73 -1.75
CA PHE A 63 9.42 4.91 -0.58
C PHE A 63 9.30 6.40 -0.21
N ILE A 64 10.45 7.07 -0.04
CA ILE A 64 10.52 8.49 0.33
C ILE A 64 9.77 9.34 -0.71
N LYS A 65 10.02 9.08 -2.00
CA LYS A 65 9.35 9.78 -3.09
C LYS A 65 7.83 9.60 -3.03
N VAL A 66 7.35 8.36 -2.93
CA VAL A 66 5.91 8.08 -2.93
C VAL A 66 5.20 8.74 -1.75
N VAL A 67 5.78 8.67 -0.55
CA VAL A 67 5.21 9.28 0.65
C VAL A 67 5.20 10.81 0.53
N THR A 68 6.32 11.40 0.08
CA THR A 68 6.43 12.85 -0.09
C THR A 68 5.44 13.37 -1.13
N ASP A 69 5.35 12.71 -2.29
CA ASP A 69 4.40 13.07 -3.35
C ASP A 69 2.96 12.92 -2.85
N TYR A 70 2.65 11.86 -2.11
CA TYR A 70 1.30 11.65 -1.56
C TYR A 70 0.89 12.76 -0.58
N LEU A 71 1.79 13.17 0.31
CA LEU A 71 1.53 14.21 1.32
C LEU A 71 1.43 15.61 0.71
N ASN A 72 2.14 15.87 -0.39
CA ASN A 72 2.10 17.16 -1.09
C ASN A 72 0.84 17.33 -1.96
N ASN A 73 0.09 16.26 -2.23
CA ASN A 73 -1.18 16.30 -2.97
C ASN A 73 -2.36 16.68 -2.06
N MET A 74 -2.28 17.87 -1.46
CA MET A 74 -3.36 18.45 -0.63
C MET A 74 -4.61 18.82 -1.43
#